data_AF-A0A7C0W0M0-F1
#
_entry.id   AF-A0A7C0W0M0-F1
#
_cell.length_a   1.000
_cell.length_b   1.000
_cell.length_c   1.000
_cell.angle_alpha   90.00
_cell.angle_beta   90.00
_cell.angle_gamma   90.00
#
_symmetry.space_group_name_H-M   'P 1'
#
loop_
_entity.id
_entity.type
_entity.pdbx_description
1 polymer ?
#
loop_
_entity_poly.entity_id
_entity_poly.type
_entity_poly.pdbx_seq_one_letter_code
_entity_poly.pdbx_strand_id
1 'polypeptide(L)' 'MRQICSKKVLQISHSRIRHMFNLTKQYSNAVYLCIDEPDFSTPCFIIEKAYEEVKNGFTHYTPMLGY' A
#
# COMPACT_ATOMS: atom_id res chain seq x y z
N MET A 1 -14.90 25.78 -16.19
CA MET A 1 -14.17 24.49 -16.16
C MET A 1 -15.18 23.34 -16.17
N ARG A 2 -14.98 22.33 -17.02
CA ARG A 2 -15.85 21.14 -17.06
C ARG A 2 -15.55 20.24 -15.86
N GLN A 3 -16.60 19.81 -15.15
CA GLN A 3 -16.46 18.87 -14.05
C GLN A 3 -16.16 17.46 -14.62
N ILE A 4 -14.95 16.94 -14.37
CA ILE A 4 -14.49 15.63 -14.85
C ILE A 4 -14.64 14.50 -13.81
N CYS A 5 -14.85 14.85 -12.53
CA CYS A 5 -15.01 13.91 -11.42
C CYS A 5 -16.37 14.09 -10.73
N SER A 6 -16.88 13.02 -10.12
CA SER A 6 -18.13 13.06 -9.37
C SER A 6 -18.04 14.03 -8.18
N LYS A 7 -19.18 14.60 -7.76
CA LYS A 7 -19.23 15.50 -6.60
C LYS A 7 -18.70 14.84 -5.32
N LYS A 8 -18.92 13.53 -5.14
CA LYS A 8 -18.43 12.77 -3.98
C LYS A 8 -16.91 12.81 -3.88
N VAL A 9 -16.20 12.57 -4.99
CA VAL A 9 -14.73 12.61 -5.02
C VAL A 9 -14.21 13.99 -4.68
N LEU A 10 -14.84 15.04 -5.21
CA LEU A 10 -14.43 16.43 -4.98
C LEU A 10 -14.63 16.89 -3.52
N GLN A 11 -15.46 16.18 -2.74
CA GLN A 11 -15.71 16.49 -1.32
C GLN A 11 -14.79 15.72 -0.37
N ILE A 12 -14.01 14.76 -0.86
CA ILE A 12 -13.05 14.02 -0.04
C ILE A 12 -11.95 14.98 0.40
N SER A 13 -11.80 15.15 1.71
CA SER A 13 -10.73 15.95 2.29
C SER A 13 -9.36 15.34 1.99
N HIS A 14 -8.35 16.18 1.77
CA HIS A 14 -6.97 15.70 1.66
C HIS A 14 -6.51 14.97 2.92
N SER A 15 -5.73 13.90 2.75
CA SER A 15 -5.14 13.15 3.86
C SER A 15 -4.13 14.01 4.62
N ARG A 16 -4.40 14.24 5.91
CA ARG A 16 -3.48 14.95 6.82
C ARG A 16 -2.23 14.13 7.11
N ILE A 17 -2.32 12.79 7.09
CA ILE A 17 -1.16 11.90 7.21
C ILE A 17 -0.22 12.14 6.02
N ARG A 18 -0.76 12.24 4.80
CA ARG A 18 0.05 12.54 3.61
C ARG A 18 0.69 13.92 3.67
N HIS A 19 -0.01 14.91 4.22
CA HIS A 19 0.55 16.23 4.46
C HIS A 19 1.75 16.16 5.42
N MET A 20 1.58 15.51 6.58
CA MET A 20 2.66 15.34 7.56
C MET A 20 3.85 14.56 6.98
N PHE A 21 3.59 13.46 6.27
CA PHE A 21 4.64 12.68 5.60
C PHE A 21 5.44 13.50 4.56
N ASN A 22 4.80 14.44 3.86
CA ASN A 22 5.52 15.32 2.95
C ASN A 22 6.35 16.37 3.70
N LEU A 23 5.88 16.86 4.85
CA LEU A 23 6.63 17.79 5.71
C LEU A 23 7.88 17.14 6.30
N THR A 24 7.80 15.88 6.76
CA THR A 24 8.95 15.19 7.36
C THR A 24 10.13 15.05 6.40
N LYS A 25 9.88 15.01 5.08
CA LYS A 25 10.94 14.97 4.05
C LYS A 25 11.87 16.18 4.05
N GLN A 26 11.46 17.29 4.67
CA GLN A 26 12.29 18.50 4.80
C GLN A 26 13.34 18.34 5.92
N TYR A 27 13.24 17.30 6.74
CA TYR A 27 14.09 17.06 7.90
C TYR A 27 14.88 15.77 7.70
N SER A 28 16.20 15.89 7.48
CA SER A 28 17.08 14.74 7.20
C SER A 28 17.23 13.76 8.37
N ASN A 29 17.00 14.20 9.61
CA ASN A 29 17.21 13.43 10.83
C ASN A 29 15.88 13.17 11.59
N ALA A 30 14.75 13.14 10.89
CA ALA A 30 13.47 12.85 11.51
C ALA A 30 13.39 11.38 11.96
N VAL A 31 12.88 11.14 13.17
CA VAL A 31 12.50 9.81 13.66
C VAL A 31 11.03 9.57 13.32
N TYR A 32 10.75 8.47 12.62
CA TYR A 32 9.40 8.13 12.17
C TYR A 32 8.71 7.21 13.19
N LEU A 33 7.78 7.77 13.96
CA LEU A 33 7.02 7.04 14.99
C LEU A 33 5.58 6.70 14.57
N CYS A 34 5.20 7.06 13.34
CA CYS A 34 3.86 6.87 12.80
C CYS A 34 3.84 5.93 11.58
N ILE A 35 4.87 5.11 11.41
CA ILE A 35 4.89 4.06 10.38
C ILE A 35 3.98 2.94 10.89
N ASP A 36 2.97 2.60 10.09
CA ASP A 36 1.92 1.62 10.43
C ASP A 36 2.12 0.29 9.70
N GLU A 37 3.36 -0.01 9.31
CA GLU A 37 3.77 -1.30 8.77
C GLU A 37 4.91 -1.89 9.62
N PRO A 38 5.01 -3.23 9.72
CA PRO A 38 6.11 -3.85 10.43
C PRO A 38 7.46 -3.55 9.77
N ASP A 39 8.50 -3.42 10.59
CA ASP A 39 9.89 -3.17 10.17
C ASP A 39 10.66 -4.45 9.80
N PHE A 40 10.05 -5.62 9.99
CA PHE A 40 10.63 -6.90 9.60
C PHE A 40 10.20 -7.33 8.20
N SER A 41 11.07 -8.08 7.54
CA SER A 41 10.78 -8.70 6.25
C SER A 41 9.80 -9.86 6.39
N THR A 42 9.03 -10.14 5.34
CA THR A 42 8.20 -11.34 5.24
C THR A 42 9.04 -12.60 5.51
N PRO A 43 8.58 -13.53 6.36
CA PRO A 43 9.30 -14.79 6.63
C PRO A 43 9.64 -15.59 5.36
N CYS A 44 10.85 -16.18 5.32
CA CYS A 44 11.40 -16.82 4.12
C CYS A 44 10.51 -17.93 3.55
N PHE A 45 9.92 -18.77 4.40
CA PHE A 45 9.04 -19.86 3.96
C PHE A 45 7.79 -19.37 3.21
N ILE A 46 7.30 -18.16 3.50
CA ILE A 46 6.18 -17.54 2.78
C ILE A 46 6.64 -17.09 1.39
N ILE A 47 7.83 -16.47 1.32
CA ILE A 47 8.43 -16.01 0.06
C ILE A 47 8.71 -17.20 -0.87
N GLU A 48 9.31 -18.27 -0.33
CA GLU A 48 9.61 -19.49 -1.07
C GLU A 48 8.35 -20.15 -1.62
N LYS A 49 7.29 -20.24 -0.80
CA LYS A 49 6.02 -20.79 -1.25
C LYS A 49 5.38 -19.94 -2.34
N ALA A 50 5.36 -18.61 -2.18
CA ALA A 50 4.86 -17.71 -3.22
C ALA A 50 5.62 -17.87 -4.55
N TYR A 51 6.95 -18.02 -4.47
CA TYR A 51 7.79 -18.24 -5.65
C TYR A 51 7.53 -19.59 -6.33
N GLU A 52 7.32 -20.66 -5.55
CA GLU A 52 6.95 -21.98 -6.06
C GLU A 52 5.60 -21.95 -6.80
N GLU A 53 4.57 -21.33 -6.21
CA GLU A 53 3.25 -21.21 -6.84
C GLU A 53 3.32 -20.43 -8.16
N VAL A 54 4.09 -19.34 -8.21
CA VAL A 54 4.32 -18.60 -9.46
C VAL A 54 4.99 -19.48 -10.52
N LYS A 55 6.01 -20.27 -10.14
CA LYS A 55 6.66 -21.23 -11.06
C LYS A 55 5.70 -22.30 -11.57
N ASN A 56 4.76 -22.74 -10.73
CA ASN A 56 3.77 -23.75 -11.05
C ASN A 56 2.59 -23.21 -11.88
N GLY A 57 2.61 -21.93 -12.28
CA GLY A 57 1.60 -21.34 -13.17
C GLY A 57 0.34 -20.86 -12.47
N PHE A 58 0.37 -20.65 -11.15
CA PHE A 58 -0.75 -20.07 -10.39
C PHE A 58 -0.84 -18.55 -10.62
N THR A 59 -1.15 -18.16 -11.85
CA THR A 59 -1.21 -16.76 -12.34
C THR A 59 -2.57 -16.36 -12.90
N HIS A 60 -3.59 -17.19 -12.66
CA HIS A 60 -4.95 -17.01 -13.15
C HIS A 60 -5.91 -16.65 -12.02
N TYR A 61 -7.15 -16.35 -12.38
CA TYR A 61 -8.20 -16.05 -11.41
C TYR A 61 -8.40 -17.19 -10.42
N THR A 62 -8.52 -16.80 -9.15
CA THR A 62 -8.97 -17.66 -8.06
C THR A 62 -10.50 -17.59 -7.94
N PRO A 63 -11.14 -18.51 -7.18
CA PRO A 63 -12.55 -18.38 -6.84
C PRO A 63 -12.83 -17.06 -6.11
N MET A 64 -14.06 -16.55 -6.25
CA MET A 64 -14.45 -15.24 -5.70
C MET A 64 -14.21 -15.09 -4.20
N LEU A 65 -14.29 -16.18 -3.42
CA LEU A 65 -14.10 -16.19 -1.97
C LEU A 65 -12.70 -16.63 -1.53
N GLY A 66 -11.78 -16.87 -2.47
CA GLY A 66 -10.51 -17.55 -2.21
C GLY A 66 -10.62 -19.08 -2.30
N TYR A 67 -9.48 -19.75 -2.15
CA TYR A 67 -9.37 -21.20 -2.04
C TYR A 67 -9.63 -21.67 -0.61
#